data_AF-A0A381RR55-F1
#
_entry.id   AF-A0A381RR55-F1
#
_cell.length_a   1.000
_cell.length_b   1.000
_cell.length_c   1.000
_cell.angle_alpha   90.00
_cell.angle_beta   90.00
_cell.angle_gamma   90.00
#
_symmetry.space_group_name_H-M   'P 1'
#
loop_
_entity.id
_entity.type
_entity.pdbx_description
1 polymer ?
#
loop_
_entity_poly.entity_id
_entity_poly.type
_entity_poly.pdbx_seq_one_letter_code
_entity_poly.pdbx_strand_id
1 'polypeptide(L)'
;TLLGEGGNIHDHQVIFEPPDKIVLPKLSTNRVPIIAVSTTMGAAELSRGAGFSDKNLGRKISVADPSTIPRSIVIDGRALATTPMRILLSTAMGQLRVAIESVYSAKHNPICDSLALHAISILVQNLPHCSELEMDRLLNTKTAAAMASLGSVGGGINTATAHHVGGIFDVPHGDANAIMLPHSMRVNADASAERQALIAQAMGIDTSGMSDHSAALAAADAVEDLRNSLGLPGRLRDVGVPEEGLELIAAATLQDRSLATNPTPVTDAGPIMSVLRSSW
;
A
#
# COMPACT_ATOMS: atom_id res chain seq x y z
N THR A 1 19.71 9.57 -7.00
CA THR A 1 18.90 10.36 -6.05
C THR A 1 19.75 10.80 -4.87
N LEU A 2 20.30 9.91 -4.03
CA LEU A 2 21.19 10.28 -2.90
C LEU A 2 22.70 10.28 -3.21
N LEU A 3 23.12 9.71 -4.34
CA LEU A 3 24.54 9.67 -4.77
C LEU A 3 25.23 11.05 -4.78
N GLY A 4 24.48 12.13 -4.95
CA GLY A 4 25.00 13.50 -4.93
C GLY A 4 25.15 14.12 -3.55
N GLU A 5 24.66 13.47 -2.48
CA GLU A 5 24.74 14.00 -1.11
C GLU A 5 26.03 13.62 -0.39
N GLY A 6 26.66 12.50 -0.77
CA GLY A 6 27.71 11.88 0.05
C GLY A 6 27.17 11.32 1.39
N GLY A 7 28.07 10.93 2.28
CA GLY A 7 27.73 10.38 3.61
C GLY A 7 27.07 8.99 3.57
N ASN A 8 26.49 8.60 4.70
CA ASN A 8 25.76 7.35 4.88
C ASN A 8 24.24 7.59 4.87
N ILE A 9 23.45 6.55 4.62
CA ILE A 9 21.98 6.69 4.53
C ILE A 9 21.33 7.25 5.81
N HIS A 10 21.96 7.04 6.97
CA HIS A 10 21.51 7.55 8.26
C HIS A 10 21.58 9.06 8.39
N ASP A 11 22.50 9.71 7.68
CA ASP A 11 22.66 11.16 7.69
C ASP A 11 21.46 11.84 7.02
N HIS A 12 20.75 11.09 6.18
CA HIS A 12 19.63 11.55 5.35
C HIS A 12 18.30 10.94 5.78
N GLN A 13 18.21 10.32 6.96
CA GLN A 13 16.96 9.72 7.42
C GLN A 13 15.97 10.77 7.92
N VAL A 14 14.68 10.54 7.66
CA VAL A 14 13.60 11.24 8.36
C VAL A 14 13.65 10.87 9.83
N ILE A 15 13.78 11.87 10.70
CA ILE A 15 13.79 11.69 12.15
C ILE A 15 12.42 12.08 12.68
N PHE A 16 11.82 11.18 13.47
CA PHE A 16 10.65 11.49 14.27
C PHE A 16 11.10 11.68 15.71
N GLU A 17 10.90 12.89 16.22
CA GLU A 17 11.08 13.26 17.62
C GLU A 17 9.68 13.32 18.25
N PRO A 18 9.34 12.38 19.17
CA PRO A 18 8.08 12.43 19.87
C PRO A 18 7.89 13.78 20.62
N PRO A 19 6.64 14.26 20.74
CA PRO A 19 5.41 13.58 20.35
C PRO A 19 4.97 13.79 18.89
N ASP A 20 5.45 14.83 18.20
CA ASP A 20 4.85 15.29 16.94
C ASP A 20 5.82 15.91 15.94
N LYS A 21 7.13 15.91 16.22
CA LYS A 21 8.10 16.59 15.38
C LYS A 21 8.73 15.65 14.36
N ILE A 22 8.48 15.90 13.09
CA ILE A 22 9.13 15.23 11.96
C ILE A 22 10.21 16.15 11.40
N VAL A 23 11.47 15.74 11.50
CA VAL A 23 12.61 16.41 10.86
C VAL A 23 12.88 15.72 9.53
N LEU A 24 12.60 16.44 8.45
CA LEU A 24 12.96 16.05 7.10
C LEU A 24 14.37 16.59 6.78
N PRO A 25 15.35 15.73 6.48
CA PRO A 25 16.68 16.19 6.11
C PRO A 25 16.60 16.94 4.79
N LYS A 26 17.21 18.13 4.76
CA LYS A 26 17.23 18.96 3.57
C LYS A 26 18.33 18.48 2.65
N LEU A 27 17.90 18.09 1.47
CA LEU A 27 18.65 17.36 0.47
C LEU A 27 19.15 18.38 -0.58
N SER A 28 20.38 18.26 -1.10
CA SER A 28 20.97 19.18 -2.10
C SER A 28 20.07 19.40 -3.33
N THR A 29 20.03 20.62 -3.86
CA THR A 29 19.29 20.94 -5.10
C THR A 29 20.07 20.57 -6.36
N ASN A 30 21.39 20.38 -6.27
CA ASN A 30 22.25 19.94 -7.37
C ASN A 30 22.24 18.41 -7.47
N ARG A 31 21.21 17.86 -8.11
CA ARG A 31 21.10 16.41 -8.36
C ARG A 31 21.23 16.05 -9.83
N VAL A 32 21.73 14.85 -10.08
CA VAL A 32 21.61 14.19 -11.38
C VAL A 32 20.12 14.03 -11.71
N PRO A 33 19.63 14.56 -12.85
CA PRO A 33 18.25 14.36 -13.28
C PRO A 33 17.95 12.87 -13.43
N ILE A 34 16.80 12.42 -12.92
CA ILE A 34 16.37 11.03 -13.01
C ILE A 34 15.17 10.93 -13.92
N ILE A 35 15.26 10.02 -14.88
CA ILE A 35 14.12 9.55 -15.67
C ILE A 35 13.79 8.16 -15.16
N ALA A 36 12.59 7.98 -14.63
CA ALA A 36 12.14 6.69 -14.10
C ALA A 36 11.33 5.96 -15.18
N VAL A 37 11.76 4.74 -15.54
CA VAL A 37 10.96 3.83 -16.36
C VAL A 37 10.41 2.75 -15.44
N SER A 38 9.11 2.77 -15.22
CA SER A 38 8.48 1.84 -14.27
C SER A 38 8.23 0.48 -14.92
N THR A 39 8.68 -0.59 -14.27
CA THR A 39 8.51 -1.97 -14.75
C THR A 39 7.55 -2.78 -13.88
N THR A 40 7.13 -2.26 -12.73
CA THR A 40 6.13 -2.89 -11.85
C THR A 40 4.87 -2.03 -11.73
N MET A 41 3.80 -2.64 -11.21
CA MET A 41 2.54 -1.95 -10.93
C MET A 41 2.59 -1.14 -9.63
N GLY A 42 3.73 -1.05 -8.95
CA GLY A 42 3.93 -0.09 -7.86
C GLY A 42 3.90 1.35 -8.37
N ALA A 43 4.14 2.34 -7.51
CA ALA A 43 4.12 3.76 -7.91
C ALA A 43 5.21 4.58 -7.21
N ALA A 44 6.32 3.94 -6.84
CA ALA A 44 7.39 4.57 -6.06
C ALA A 44 8.03 5.77 -6.80
N GLU A 45 7.97 5.78 -8.13
CA GLU A 45 8.41 6.88 -8.97
C GLU A 45 7.61 8.17 -8.79
N LEU A 46 6.40 8.11 -8.20
CA LEU A 46 5.59 9.27 -7.85
C LEU A 46 5.79 9.73 -6.39
N SER A 47 6.50 8.93 -5.59
CA SER A 47 6.74 9.21 -4.19
C SER A 47 7.83 10.27 -4.00
N ARG A 48 7.70 11.05 -2.92
CA ARG A 48 8.72 11.99 -2.43
C ARG A 48 9.70 11.35 -1.46
N GLY A 49 9.65 10.04 -1.30
CA GLY A 49 10.47 9.31 -0.34
C GLY A 49 10.86 7.93 -0.81
N ALA A 50 11.94 7.44 -0.20
CA ALA A 50 12.54 6.15 -0.45
C ALA A 50 12.78 5.42 0.88
N GLY A 51 12.52 4.11 0.89
CA GLY A 51 12.79 3.24 2.02
C GLY A 51 14.00 2.35 1.75
N PHE A 52 14.89 2.22 2.74
CA PHE A 52 16.10 1.41 2.69
C PHE A 52 16.08 0.44 3.87
N SER A 53 16.23 -0.86 3.62
CA SER A 53 16.35 -1.83 4.70
C SER A 53 17.71 -1.73 5.35
N ASP A 54 17.74 -1.50 6.66
CA ASP A 54 18.95 -1.62 7.48
C ASP A 54 18.88 -2.92 8.28
N LYS A 55 19.72 -3.87 7.86
CA LYS A 55 19.81 -5.20 8.50
C LYS A 55 20.46 -5.15 9.88
N ASN A 56 21.34 -4.19 10.14
CA ASN A 56 21.98 -4.06 11.45
C ASN A 56 21.00 -3.54 12.50
N LEU A 57 20.12 -2.62 12.09
CA LEU A 57 19.06 -2.09 12.96
C LEU A 57 17.76 -2.89 12.91
N GLY A 58 17.65 -3.89 12.02
CA GLY A 58 16.43 -4.68 11.83
C GLY A 58 15.21 -3.84 11.44
N ARG A 59 15.41 -2.70 10.77
CA ARG A 59 14.33 -1.76 10.43
C ARG A 59 14.54 -1.09 9.08
N LYS A 60 13.48 -0.49 8.54
CA LYS A 60 13.59 0.39 7.36
C LYS A 60 13.94 1.81 7.78
N ILE A 61 14.89 2.40 7.07
CA ILE A 61 15.24 3.82 7.11
C ILE A 61 14.46 4.50 5.99
N SER A 62 13.75 5.58 6.30
CA SER A 62 13.04 6.38 5.31
C SER A 62 13.80 7.67 5.05
N VAL A 63 13.94 8.03 3.78
CA VAL A 63 14.40 9.35 3.33
C VAL A 63 13.23 10.01 2.60
N ALA A 64 12.97 11.29 2.84
CA ALA A 64 11.94 12.02 2.11
C ALA A 64 12.36 13.47 1.87
N ASP A 65 12.33 13.86 0.61
CA ASP A 65 12.55 15.25 0.17
C ASP A 65 11.93 15.41 -1.24
N PRO A 66 11.26 16.54 -1.55
CA PRO A 66 10.67 16.77 -2.87
C PRO A 66 11.66 16.65 -4.05
N SER A 67 12.95 16.90 -3.82
CA SER A 67 14.00 16.74 -4.83
C SER A 67 14.34 15.28 -5.15
N THR A 68 13.78 14.31 -4.41
CA THR A 68 13.90 12.87 -4.74
C THR A 68 12.97 12.43 -5.86
N ILE A 69 11.95 13.23 -6.21
CA ILE A 69 11.00 12.93 -7.28
C ILE A 69 11.74 12.94 -8.63
N PRO A 70 11.59 11.90 -9.46
CA PRO A 70 12.10 11.88 -10.83
C PRO A 70 11.64 13.09 -11.65
N ARG A 71 12.49 13.56 -12.56
CA ARG A 71 12.20 14.68 -13.45
C ARG A 71 11.23 14.31 -14.56
N SER A 72 11.22 13.03 -14.95
CA SER A 72 10.26 12.46 -15.89
C SER A 72 9.99 11.01 -15.55
N ILE A 73 8.76 10.59 -15.79
CA ILE A 73 8.29 9.22 -15.54
C ILE A 73 7.77 8.69 -16.87
N VAL A 74 8.24 7.50 -17.24
CA VAL A 74 7.79 6.76 -18.43
C VAL A 74 7.03 5.53 -17.96
N ILE A 75 5.78 5.45 -18.42
CA ILE A 75 4.90 4.29 -18.24
C ILE A 75 4.73 3.65 -19.62
N ASP A 76 5.15 2.40 -19.75
CA ASP A 76 5.12 1.64 -21.00
C ASP A 76 4.65 0.20 -20.72
N GLY A 77 3.60 -0.25 -21.42
CA GLY A 77 3.07 -1.62 -21.34
C GLY A 77 4.12 -2.69 -21.63
N ARG A 78 5.06 -2.43 -22.56
CA ARG A 78 6.14 -3.36 -22.90
C ARG A 78 7.16 -3.47 -21.78
N ALA A 79 7.47 -2.36 -21.10
CA ALA A 79 8.34 -2.37 -19.93
C ALA A 79 7.70 -3.16 -18.77
N LEU A 80 6.40 -2.97 -18.55
CA LEU A 80 5.63 -3.74 -17.56
C LEU A 80 5.64 -5.24 -17.87
N ALA A 81 5.45 -5.62 -19.13
CA ALA A 81 5.42 -7.01 -19.57
C ALA A 81 6.75 -7.77 -19.36
N THR A 82 7.85 -7.06 -19.07
CA THR A 82 9.14 -7.69 -18.73
C THR A 82 9.20 -8.24 -17.30
N THR A 83 8.30 -7.79 -16.42
CA THR A 83 8.26 -8.23 -15.02
C THR A 83 7.49 -9.55 -14.89
N PRO A 84 7.96 -10.52 -14.09
CA PRO A 84 7.21 -11.74 -13.81
C PRO A 84 5.77 -11.46 -13.36
N MET A 85 4.80 -12.14 -13.95
CA MET A 85 3.37 -11.87 -13.74
C MET A 85 2.97 -11.86 -12.25
N ARG A 86 3.52 -12.79 -11.45
CA ARG A 86 3.29 -12.81 -10.00
C ARG A 86 3.67 -11.49 -9.31
N ILE A 87 4.80 -10.89 -9.71
CA ILE A 87 5.26 -9.61 -9.15
C ILE A 87 4.36 -8.47 -9.64
N LEU A 88 3.91 -8.47 -10.90
CA LEU A 88 2.98 -7.48 -11.42
C LEU A 88 1.66 -7.49 -10.63
N LEU A 89 1.05 -8.65 -10.46
CA LEU A 89 -0.22 -8.80 -9.73
C LEU A 89 -0.08 -8.42 -8.25
N SER A 90 0.98 -8.89 -7.60
CA SER A 90 1.29 -8.57 -6.20
C SER A 90 1.49 -7.06 -5.98
N THR A 91 2.25 -6.40 -6.86
CA THR A 91 2.47 -4.94 -6.76
C THR A 91 1.20 -4.13 -7.09
N ALA A 92 0.33 -4.63 -7.97
CA ALA A 92 -0.95 -4.01 -8.28
C ALA A 92 -1.96 -4.13 -7.13
N MET A 93 -2.02 -5.28 -6.44
CA MET A 93 -2.78 -5.40 -5.18
C MET A 93 -2.28 -4.42 -4.13
N GLY A 94 -0.96 -4.19 -4.09
CA GLY A 94 -0.38 -3.11 -3.29
C GLY A 94 -0.89 -1.72 -3.68
N GLN A 95 -1.24 -1.44 -4.93
CA GLN A 95 -1.83 -0.15 -5.30
C GLN A 95 -3.34 -0.08 -5.07
N LEU A 96 -4.06 -1.20 -5.25
CA LEU A 96 -5.47 -1.30 -4.84
C LEU A 96 -5.60 -0.98 -3.36
N ARG A 97 -4.68 -1.48 -2.54
CA ARG A 97 -4.58 -1.13 -1.13
C ARG A 97 -4.35 0.36 -0.88
N VAL A 98 -3.50 1.04 -1.66
CA VAL A 98 -3.29 2.51 -1.50
C VAL A 98 -4.64 3.21 -1.68
N ALA A 99 -5.36 2.88 -2.74
CA ALA A 99 -6.63 3.52 -3.04
C ALA A 99 -7.67 3.24 -1.94
N ILE A 100 -7.83 1.98 -1.53
CA ILE A 100 -8.77 1.56 -0.48
C ILE A 100 -8.47 2.26 0.85
N GLU A 101 -7.21 2.22 1.31
CA GLU A 101 -6.81 2.89 2.56
C GLU A 101 -7.02 4.40 2.49
N SER A 102 -6.90 5.00 1.30
CA SER A 102 -7.12 6.44 1.13
C SER A 102 -8.59 6.82 1.25
N VAL A 103 -9.50 6.01 0.71
CA VAL A 103 -10.95 6.29 0.73
C VAL A 103 -11.52 6.25 2.15
N TYR A 104 -11.10 5.27 2.96
CA TYR A 104 -11.55 5.14 4.34
C TYR A 104 -10.67 5.87 5.36
N SER A 105 -9.62 6.56 4.93
CA SER A 105 -8.69 7.23 5.84
C SER A 105 -9.38 8.31 6.67
N ALA A 106 -8.94 8.51 7.92
CA ALA A 106 -9.32 9.68 8.72
C ALA A 106 -8.90 11.03 8.08
N LYS A 107 -8.01 11.02 7.07
CA LYS A 107 -7.56 12.20 6.31
C LYS A 107 -8.11 12.24 4.87
N HIS A 108 -9.14 11.46 4.56
CA HIS A 108 -9.75 11.46 3.24
C HIS A 108 -10.23 12.87 2.85
N ASN A 109 -10.29 13.14 1.55
CA ASN A 109 -10.84 14.40 1.03
C ASN A 109 -11.37 14.18 -0.40
N PRO A 110 -12.34 14.98 -0.88
CA PRO A 110 -13.02 14.71 -2.14
C PRO A 110 -12.12 14.61 -3.38
N ILE A 111 -10.98 15.33 -3.41
CA ILE A 111 -10.03 15.27 -4.51
C ILE A 111 -9.35 13.89 -4.53
N CYS A 112 -8.81 13.49 -3.39
CA CYS A 112 -8.18 12.18 -3.22
C CYS A 112 -9.18 11.03 -3.42
N ASP A 113 -10.39 11.17 -2.91
CA ASP A 113 -11.47 10.19 -3.06
C ASP A 113 -11.80 9.93 -4.52
N SER A 114 -11.88 11.00 -5.34
CA SER A 114 -12.16 10.88 -6.77
C SER A 114 -11.09 10.06 -7.51
N LEU A 115 -9.82 10.26 -7.19
CA LEU A 115 -8.71 9.52 -7.77
C LEU A 115 -8.71 8.06 -7.29
N ALA A 116 -8.91 7.85 -5.99
CA ALA A 116 -8.85 6.53 -5.37
C ALA A 116 -10.03 5.64 -5.81
N LEU A 117 -11.27 6.14 -5.81
CA LEU A 117 -12.45 5.40 -6.26
C LEU A 117 -12.35 5.03 -7.75
N HIS A 118 -11.88 5.96 -8.60
CA HIS A 118 -11.68 5.65 -10.01
C HIS A 118 -10.55 4.62 -10.22
N ALA A 119 -9.47 4.73 -9.45
CA ALA A 119 -8.39 3.75 -9.47
C ALA A 119 -8.88 2.35 -9.06
N ILE A 120 -9.70 2.23 -8.00
CA ILE A 120 -10.31 0.96 -7.57
C ILE A 120 -11.09 0.33 -8.73
N SER A 121 -11.95 1.11 -9.39
CA SER A 121 -12.78 0.63 -10.50
C SER A 121 -11.94 0.06 -11.64
N ILE A 122 -10.92 0.80 -12.08
CA ILE A 122 -10.04 0.34 -13.17
C ILE A 122 -9.22 -0.88 -12.73
N LEU A 123 -8.67 -0.88 -11.52
CA LEU A 123 -7.83 -1.99 -11.03
C LEU A 123 -8.62 -3.29 -10.94
N VAL A 124 -9.81 -3.27 -10.33
CA VAL A 124 -10.66 -4.45 -10.15
C VAL A 124 -11.09 -5.03 -11.50
N GLN A 125 -11.42 -4.17 -12.47
CA GLN A 125 -11.81 -4.60 -13.82
C GLN A 125 -10.64 -5.20 -14.63
N ASN A 126 -9.42 -4.70 -14.46
CA ASN A 126 -8.30 -5.11 -15.31
C ASN A 126 -7.41 -6.21 -14.72
N LEU A 127 -7.32 -6.29 -13.39
CA LEU A 127 -6.39 -7.21 -12.72
C LEU A 127 -6.56 -8.68 -13.13
N PRO A 128 -7.78 -9.25 -13.18
CA PRO A 128 -7.98 -10.66 -13.58
C PRO A 128 -7.47 -10.98 -14.98
N HIS A 129 -7.33 -9.96 -15.83
CA HIS A 129 -6.98 -10.08 -17.23
C HIS A 129 -5.54 -9.68 -17.55
N CYS A 130 -4.76 -9.21 -16.56
CA CYS A 130 -3.36 -8.80 -16.78
C CYS A 130 -2.46 -9.94 -17.31
N SER A 131 -2.82 -11.20 -17.04
CA SER A 131 -2.11 -12.39 -17.55
C SER A 131 -2.21 -12.57 -19.07
N GLU A 132 -3.18 -11.92 -19.72
CA GLU A 132 -3.34 -11.88 -21.18
C GLU A 132 -2.21 -11.09 -21.85
N LEU A 133 -1.46 -10.27 -21.07
CA LEU A 133 -0.36 -9.43 -21.56
C LEU A 133 -0.78 -8.45 -22.68
N GLU A 134 -2.05 -8.03 -22.68
CA GLU A 134 -2.54 -6.96 -23.55
C GLU A 134 -1.94 -5.61 -23.13
N MET A 135 -1.24 -4.93 -24.05
CA MET A 135 -0.45 -3.73 -23.72
C MET A 135 -1.30 -2.59 -23.17
N ASP A 136 -2.45 -2.33 -23.79
CA ASP A 136 -3.38 -1.29 -23.35
C ASP A 136 -3.93 -1.60 -21.95
N ARG A 137 -4.14 -2.89 -21.65
CA ARG A 137 -4.58 -3.32 -20.34
C ARG A 137 -3.51 -3.09 -19.28
N LEU A 138 -2.27 -3.50 -19.54
CA LEU A 138 -1.15 -3.24 -18.63
C LEU A 138 -0.95 -1.74 -18.39
N LEU A 139 -1.05 -0.94 -19.45
CA LEU A 139 -0.97 0.52 -19.38
C LEU A 139 -2.10 1.12 -18.54
N ASN A 140 -3.35 0.66 -18.73
CA ASN A 140 -4.51 1.12 -17.96
C ASN A 140 -4.39 0.74 -16.48
N THR A 141 -4.01 -0.50 -16.17
CA THR A 141 -3.75 -0.96 -14.79
C THR A 141 -2.68 -0.11 -14.13
N LYS A 142 -1.58 0.17 -14.83
CA LYS A 142 -0.49 1.00 -14.30
C LYS A 142 -0.90 2.47 -14.12
N THR A 143 -1.73 3.00 -15.02
CA THR A 143 -2.29 4.34 -14.90
C THR A 143 -3.17 4.44 -13.66
N ALA A 144 -4.02 3.44 -13.41
CA ALA A 144 -4.84 3.39 -12.19
C ALA A 144 -3.99 3.27 -10.92
N ALA A 145 -2.91 2.47 -10.95
CA ALA A 145 -1.92 2.43 -9.87
C ALA A 145 -1.29 3.80 -9.60
N ALA A 146 -0.93 4.55 -10.64
CA ALA A 146 -0.42 5.91 -10.51
C ALA A 146 -1.48 6.86 -9.91
N MET A 147 -2.74 6.75 -10.32
CA MET A 147 -3.85 7.52 -9.76
C MET A 147 -4.05 7.22 -8.27
N ALA A 148 -4.00 5.95 -7.86
CA ALA A 148 -4.06 5.55 -6.45
C ALA A 148 -2.96 6.23 -5.63
N SER A 149 -1.73 6.25 -6.14
CA SER A 149 -0.62 6.92 -5.47
C SER A 149 -0.76 8.44 -5.41
N LEU A 150 -1.28 9.08 -6.47
CA LEU A 150 -1.53 10.53 -6.50
C LEU A 150 -2.67 10.93 -5.56
N GLY A 151 -3.66 10.06 -5.38
CA GLY A 151 -4.76 10.22 -4.43
C GLY A 151 -4.42 9.81 -3.00
N SER A 152 -3.21 9.34 -2.72
CA SER A 152 -2.85 8.83 -1.40
C SER A 152 -2.86 9.92 -0.32
N VAL A 153 -3.57 9.66 0.78
CA VAL A 153 -3.64 10.55 1.96
C VAL A 153 -2.91 9.99 3.19
N GLY A 154 -2.15 8.91 3.01
CA GLY A 154 -1.50 8.17 4.08
C GLY A 154 -1.62 6.66 3.85
N GLY A 155 -1.54 5.91 4.95
CA GLY A 155 -1.83 4.48 4.97
C GLY A 155 -2.89 4.16 6.02
N GLY A 156 -2.82 2.96 6.56
CA GLY A 156 -3.64 2.52 7.68
C GLY A 156 -3.03 1.27 8.31
N ILE A 157 -3.86 0.52 9.03
CA ILE A 157 -3.44 -0.70 9.73
C ILE A 157 -2.88 -1.78 8.80
N ASN A 158 -3.35 -1.85 7.54
CA ASN A 158 -2.76 -2.76 6.56
C ASN A 158 -1.34 -2.32 6.20
N THR A 159 -1.14 -1.06 5.80
CA THR A 159 0.21 -0.59 5.42
C THR A 159 1.18 -0.73 6.59
N ALA A 160 0.75 -0.37 7.81
CA ALA A 160 1.54 -0.49 9.02
C ALA A 160 1.99 -1.95 9.27
N THR A 161 1.05 -2.90 9.28
CA THR A 161 1.39 -4.32 9.49
C THR A 161 2.28 -4.87 8.38
N ALA A 162 2.00 -4.54 7.12
CA ALA A 162 2.77 -5.00 5.97
C ALA A 162 4.23 -4.50 5.95
N HIS A 163 4.53 -3.33 6.54
CA HIS A 163 5.91 -2.88 6.71
C HIS A 163 6.72 -3.82 7.59
N HIS A 164 6.13 -4.29 8.69
CA HIS A 164 6.81 -5.14 9.67
C HIS A 164 6.83 -6.60 9.27
N VAL A 165 5.75 -7.12 8.66
CA VAL A 165 5.75 -8.47 8.06
C VAL A 165 6.91 -8.60 7.06
N GLY A 166 7.06 -7.65 6.13
CA GLY A 166 8.14 -7.68 5.16
C GLY A 166 9.53 -7.32 5.73
N GLY A 167 9.59 -6.53 6.81
CA GLY A 167 10.85 -6.15 7.45
C GLY A 167 11.46 -7.25 8.34
N ILE A 168 10.61 -8.05 8.98
CA ILE A 168 11.03 -9.10 9.93
C ILE A 168 11.20 -10.45 9.23
N PHE A 169 10.31 -10.78 8.30
CA PHE A 169 10.23 -12.12 7.68
C PHE A 169 10.52 -12.11 6.17
N ASP A 170 11.06 -11.01 5.62
CA ASP A 170 11.42 -10.85 4.20
C ASP A 170 10.27 -11.15 3.21
N VAL A 171 9.02 -11.04 3.67
CA VAL A 171 7.83 -11.21 2.82
C VAL A 171 7.76 -10.06 1.81
N PRO A 172 7.56 -10.34 0.51
CA PRO A 172 7.38 -9.31 -0.50
C PRO A 172 6.26 -8.33 -0.11
N HIS A 173 6.53 -7.03 -0.22
CA HIS A 173 5.61 -6.01 0.28
C HIS A 173 4.21 -6.09 -0.37
N GLY A 174 4.13 -6.42 -1.66
CA GLY A 174 2.84 -6.64 -2.34
C GLY A 174 2.06 -7.82 -1.76
N ASP A 175 2.72 -8.95 -1.49
CA ASP A 175 2.11 -10.15 -0.92
C ASP A 175 1.61 -9.87 0.51
N ALA A 176 2.42 -9.22 1.35
CA ALA A 176 2.01 -8.82 2.70
C ALA A 176 0.76 -7.92 2.68
N ASN A 177 0.70 -6.93 1.77
CA ASN A 177 -0.48 -6.09 1.63
C ASN A 177 -1.70 -6.87 1.10
N ALA A 178 -1.52 -7.75 0.12
CA ALA A 178 -2.62 -8.53 -0.44
C ALA A 178 -3.25 -9.47 0.59
N ILE A 179 -2.44 -10.06 1.48
CA ILE A 179 -2.90 -10.89 2.59
C ILE A 179 -3.71 -10.06 3.60
N MET A 180 -3.15 -8.93 4.06
CA MET A 180 -3.73 -8.17 5.18
C MET A 180 -4.96 -7.35 4.80
N LEU A 181 -5.11 -6.98 3.52
CA LEU A 181 -6.11 -6.00 3.07
C LEU A 181 -7.56 -6.38 3.42
N PRO A 182 -8.09 -7.56 3.04
CA PRO A 182 -9.48 -7.89 3.36
C PRO A 182 -9.74 -7.94 4.88
N HIS A 183 -8.75 -8.38 5.68
CA HIS A 183 -8.89 -8.39 7.14
C HIS A 183 -8.85 -6.99 7.75
N SER A 184 -8.01 -6.10 7.23
CA SER A 184 -7.94 -4.70 7.67
C SER A 184 -9.23 -3.92 7.35
N MET A 185 -9.85 -4.19 6.19
CA MET A 185 -11.16 -3.65 5.82
C MET A 185 -12.23 -4.06 6.82
N ARG A 186 -12.28 -5.36 7.20
CA ARG A 186 -13.23 -5.88 8.21
C ARG A 186 -13.02 -5.24 9.58
N VAL A 187 -11.77 -5.08 10.04
CA VAL A 187 -11.46 -4.40 11.32
C VAL A 187 -11.87 -2.92 11.30
N ASN A 188 -11.80 -2.27 10.14
CA ASN A 188 -12.19 -0.87 9.98
C ASN A 188 -13.67 -0.68 9.64
N ALA A 189 -14.44 -1.75 9.44
CA ALA A 189 -15.81 -1.66 8.91
C ALA A 189 -16.72 -0.83 9.83
N ASP A 190 -16.66 -1.02 11.14
CA ASP A 190 -17.49 -0.26 12.09
C ASP A 190 -17.22 1.26 12.04
N ALA A 191 -15.96 1.66 11.89
CA ALA A 191 -15.56 3.07 11.90
C ALA A 191 -15.65 3.75 10.52
N SER A 192 -15.80 2.97 9.44
CA SER A 192 -15.70 3.48 8.07
C SER A 192 -16.70 2.86 7.09
N ALA A 193 -17.80 2.28 7.59
CA ALA A 193 -18.81 1.59 6.81
C ALA A 193 -19.28 2.41 5.60
N GLU A 194 -19.69 3.67 5.81
CA GLU A 194 -20.16 4.58 4.76
C GLU A 194 -19.13 4.79 3.65
N ARG A 195 -17.83 4.81 4.01
CA ARG A 195 -16.71 5.02 3.09
C ARG A 195 -16.40 3.74 2.33
N GLN A 196 -16.44 2.60 3.01
CA GLN A 196 -16.25 1.29 2.38
C GLN A 196 -17.43 0.87 1.50
N ALA A 197 -18.64 1.40 1.74
CA ALA A 197 -19.76 1.25 0.81
C ALA A 197 -19.47 1.92 -0.55
N LEU A 198 -18.77 3.06 -0.57
CA LEU A 198 -18.29 3.68 -1.82
C LEU A 198 -17.24 2.81 -2.51
N ILE A 199 -16.38 2.13 -1.74
CA ILE A 199 -15.42 1.16 -2.27
C ILE A 199 -16.17 0.01 -2.93
N ALA A 200 -17.19 -0.56 -2.27
CA ALA A 200 -18.03 -1.63 -2.84
C ALA A 200 -18.63 -1.22 -4.19
N GLN A 201 -19.21 -0.01 -4.27
CA GLN A 201 -19.76 0.54 -5.50
C GLN A 201 -18.69 0.71 -6.59
N ALA A 202 -17.51 1.24 -6.24
CA ALA A 202 -16.40 1.39 -7.18
C ALA A 202 -15.88 0.04 -7.71
N MET A 203 -15.96 -1.01 -6.89
CA MET A 203 -15.66 -2.40 -7.28
C MET A 203 -16.76 -3.02 -8.17
N GLY A 204 -17.90 -2.35 -8.37
CA GLY A 204 -19.02 -2.82 -9.18
C GLY A 204 -20.02 -3.70 -8.43
N ILE A 205 -20.00 -3.69 -7.10
CA ILE A 205 -20.96 -4.43 -6.27
C ILE A 205 -22.29 -3.67 -6.25
N ASP A 206 -23.40 -4.37 -6.50
CA ASP A 206 -24.74 -3.80 -6.30
C ASP A 206 -25.03 -3.69 -4.80
N THR A 207 -24.94 -2.46 -4.28
CA THR A 207 -25.21 -2.17 -2.87
C THR A 207 -26.68 -1.82 -2.61
N SER A 208 -27.58 -1.98 -3.59
CA SER A 208 -28.98 -1.64 -3.40
C SER A 208 -29.62 -2.51 -2.31
N GLY A 209 -30.26 -1.86 -1.33
CA GLY A 209 -30.86 -2.54 -0.18
C GLY A 209 -29.86 -3.05 0.88
N MET A 210 -28.55 -2.86 0.68
CA MET A 210 -27.54 -3.16 1.70
C MET A 210 -27.45 -2.02 2.73
N SER A 211 -27.16 -2.36 3.98
CA SER A 211 -26.62 -1.37 4.92
C SER A 211 -25.18 -1.03 4.55
N ASP A 212 -24.68 0.15 4.92
CA ASP A 212 -23.29 0.53 4.68
C ASP A 212 -22.30 -0.49 5.26
N HIS A 213 -22.61 -1.04 6.44
CA HIS A 213 -21.77 -2.06 7.06
C HIS A 213 -21.79 -3.37 6.26
N SER A 214 -22.95 -3.81 5.76
CA SER A 214 -23.04 -4.97 4.87
C SER A 214 -22.27 -4.74 3.57
N ALA A 215 -22.35 -3.54 3.00
CA ALA A 215 -21.59 -3.17 1.79
C ALA A 215 -20.08 -3.14 2.05
N ALA A 216 -19.65 -2.67 3.21
CA ALA A 216 -18.25 -2.70 3.63
C ALA A 216 -17.70 -4.14 3.72
N LEU A 217 -18.46 -5.05 4.33
CA LEU A 217 -18.06 -6.47 4.38
C LEU A 217 -18.03 -7.10 2.99
N ALA A 218 -18.99 -6.80 2.12
CA ALA A 218 -18.97 -7.27 0.74
C ALA A 218 -17.78 -6.74 -0.06
N ALA A 219 -17.33 -5.50 0.18
CA ALA A 219 -16.10 -4.99 -0.42
C ALA A 219 -14.87 -5.78 0.05
N ALA A 220 -14.79 -6.11 1.35
CA ALA A 220 -13.70 -6.91 1.89
C ALA A 220 -13.68 -8.33 1.29
N ASP A 221 -14.86 -8.96 1.16
CA ASP A 221 -15.01 -10.28 0.53
C ASP A 221 -14.61 -10.23 -0.97
N ALA A 222 -15.01 -9.18 -1.70
CA ALA A 222 -14.63 -9.02 -3.10
C ALA A 222 -13.12 -8.78 -3.30
N VAL A 223 -12.44 -8.11 -2.36
CA VAL A 223 -10.97 -7.98 -2.39
C VAL A 223 -10.32 -9.34 -2.16
N GLU A 224 -10.88 -10.14 -1.25
CA GLU A 224 -10.41 -11.48 -0.97
C GLU A 224 -10.58 -12.41 -2.19
N ASP A 225 -11.73 -12.36 -2.85
CA ASP A 225 -12.01 -13.10 -4.08
C ASP A 225 -11.11 -12.66 -5.23
N LEU A 226 -10.88 -11.35 -5.38
CA LEU A 226 -9.94 -10.82 -6.36
C LEU A 226 -8.54 -11.38 -6.12
N ARG A 227 -8.00 -11.27 -4.89
CA ARG A 227 -6.69 -11.86 -4.53
C ARG A 227 -6.62 -13.34 -4.90
N ASN A 228 -7.65 -14.12 -4.56
CA ASN A 228 -7.73 -15.56 -4.85
C ASN A 228 -7.70 -15.82 -6.37
N SER A 229 -8.47 -15.06 -7.15
CA SER A 229 -8.50 -15.18 -8.62
C SER A 229 -7.15 -14.89 -9.28
N LEU A 230 -6.31 -14.06 -8.64
CA LEU A 230 -4.97 -13.72 -9.10
C LEU A 230 -3.90 -14.75 -8.67
N GLY A 231 -4.28 -15.77 -7.89
CA GLY A 231 -3.35 -16.79 -7.38
C GLY A 231 -2.31 -16.24 -6.39
N LEU A 232 -2.63 -15.13 -5.71
CA LEU A 232 -1.77 -14.53 -4.69
C LEU A 232 -1.96 -15.22 -3.33
N PRO A 233 -0.92 -15.26 -2.46
CA PRO A 233 -1.04 -15.88 -1.15
C PRO A 233 -2.12 -15.19 -0.32
N GLY A 234 -2.91 -15.98 0.41
CA GLY A 234 -4.00 -15.49 1.25
C GLY A 234 -3.72 -15.52 2.75
N ARG A 235 -2.60 -16.12 3.18
CA ARG A 235 -2.28 -16.32 4.59
C ARG A 235 -0.81 -16.07 4.90
N LEU A 236 -0.53 -15.53 6.08
CA LEU A 236 0.82 -15.24 6.57
C LEU A 236 1.66 -16.52 6.71
N ARG A 237 1.07 -17.64 7.15
CA ARG A 237 1.78 -18.92 7.25
C ARG A 237 2.23 -19.47 5.90
N ASP A 238 1.51 -19.14 4.83
CA ASP A 238 1.82 -19.58 3.46
C ASP A 238 3.03 -18.80 2.88
N VAL A 239 3.47 -17.73 3.54
CA VAL A 239 4.63 -16.89 3.16
C VAL A 239 5.75 -16.89 4.20
N GLY A 240 5.76 -17.86 5.12
CA GLY A 240 6.87 -18.10 6.04
C GLY A 240 6.84 -17.30 7.33
N VAL A 241 5.70 -16.70 7.69
CA VAL A 241 5.52 -16.05 8.99
C VAL A 241 5.05 -17.08 10.04
N PRO A 242 5.83 -17.36 11.08
CA PRO A 242 5.43 -18.28 12.14
C PRO A 242 4.40 -17.64 13.09
N GLU A 243 3.61 -18.45 13.79
CA GLU A 243 2.55 -17.97 14.69
C GLU A 243 3.12 -17.13 15.85
N GLU A 244 4.24 -17.58 16.41
CA GLU A 244 4.98 -16.84 17.44
C GLU A 244 5.53 -15.49 16.94
N GLY A 245 5.62 -15.29 15.62
CA GLY A 245 6.03 -14.03 15.00
C GLY A 245 4.97 -12.93 15.08
N LEU A 246 3.70 -13.28 15.31
CA LEU A 246 2.59 -12.32 15.29
C LEU A 246 2.71 -11.27 16.41
N GLU A 247 3.12 -11.67 17.61
CA GLU A 247 3.31 -10.74 18.73
C GLU A 247 4.42 -9.73 18.45
N LEU A 248 5.52 -10.19 17.84
CA LEU A 248 6.62 -9.32 17.43
C LEU A 248 6.18 -8.31 16.36
N ILE A 249 5.42 -8.76 15.36
CA ILE A 249 4.86 -7.87 14.33
C ILE A 249 3.93 -6.84 14.97
N ALA A 250 3.04 -7.24 15.88
CA ALA A 250 2.11 -6.33 16.53
C ALA A 250 2.83 -5.27 17.37
N ALA A 251 3.81 -5.68 18.19
CA ALA A 251 4.60 -4.77 19.00
C ALA A 251 5.35 -3.73 18.15
N ALA A 252 5.92 -4.15 17.01
CA ALA A 252 6.59 -3.25 16.08
C ALA A 252 5.60 -2.30 15.39
N THR A 253 4.45 -2.83 14.96
CA THR A 253 3.39 -2.09 14.24
C THR A 253 2.82 -0.93 15.06
N LEU A 254 2.75 -1.05 16.39
CA LEU A 254 2.27 0.03 17.26
C LEU A 254 3.06 1.35 17.12
N GLN A 255 4.30 1.28 16.63
CA GLN A 255 5.15 2.45 16.41
C GLN A 255 5.17 2.90 14.93
N ASP A 256 4.38 2.27 14.05
CA ASP A 256 4.33 2.63 12.64
C ASP A 256 3.43 3.86 12.41
N ARG A 257 4.01 4.89 11.79
CA ARG A 257 3.33 6.15 11.46
C ARG A 257 2.06 5.98 10.61
N SER A 258 1.93 4.89 9.87
CA SER A 258 0.79 4.64 8.97
C SER A 258 -0.51 4.43 9.74
N LEU A 259 -0.42 4.07 11.03
CA LEU A 259 -1.58 3.99 11.93
C LEU A 259 -2.25 5.35 12.18
N ALA A 260 -1.51 6.46 12.05
CA ALA A 260 -2.00 7.81 12.36
C ALA A 260 -3.17 8.28 11.48
N THR A 261 -3.41 7.60 10.35
CA THR A 261 -4.47 7.91 9.38
C THR A 261 -5.52 6.81 9.27
N ASN A 262 -5.44 5.77 10.11
CA ASN A 262 -6.42 4.69 10.15
C ASN A 262 -7.76 5.20 10.74
N PRO A 263 -8.93 4.85 10.18
CA PRO A 263 -10.22 5.32 10.67
C PRO A 263 -10.55 4.81 12.08
N THR A 264 -10.22 3.55 12.37
CA THR A 264 -10.30 3.02 13.74
C THR A 264 -9.04 3.45 14.50
N PRO A 265 -9.13 4.25 15.59
CA PRO A 265 -7.97 4.59 16.39
C PRO A 265 -7.30 3.34 16.97
N VAL A 266 -5.98 3.21 16.80
CA VAL A 266 -5.21 2.06 17.30
C VAL A 266 -4.36 2.54 18.47
N THR A 267 -4.83 2.28 19.70
CA THR A 267 -4.15 2.68 20.95
C THR A 267 -3.42 1.54 21.64
N ASP A 268 -3.72 0.29 21.25
CA ASP A 268 -3.11 -0.93 21.77
C ASP A 268 -2.99 -1.99 20.66
N ALA A 269 -2.35 -3.12 20.97
CA ALA A 269 -2.08 -4.18 20.00
C ALA A 269 -3.34 -4.96 19.55
N GLY A 270 -4.51 -4.76 20.18
CA GLY A 270 -5.73 -5.51 19.94
C GLY A 270 -6.20 -5.50 18.48
N PRO A 271 -6.47 -4.33 17.86
CA PRO A 271 -6.85 -4.25 16.45
C PRO A 271 -5.81 -4.87 15.52
N ILE A 272 -4.52 -4.65 15.80
CA ILE A 272 -3.42 -5.20 14.99
C ILE A 272 -3.40 -6.73 15.08
N MET A 273 -3.51 -7.28 16.29
CA MET A 273 -3.57 -8.72 16.52
C MET A 273 -4.82 -9.36 15.92
N SER A 274 -5.95 -8.64 15.86
CA SER A 274 -7.15 -9.09 15.17
C SER A 274 -6.90 -9.30 13.67
N VAL A 275 -6.26 -8.33 13.00
CA VAL A 275 -5.88 -8.46 11.59
C VAL A 275 -4.89 -9.61 11.42
N LEU A 276 -3.82 -9.65 12.23
CA LEU A 276 -2.77 -10.67 12.14
C LEU A 276 -3.30 -12.09 12.33
N ARG A 277 -4.09 -12.35 13.38
CA ARG A 277 -4.67 -13.67 13.64
C ARG A 277 -5.67 -14.10 12.57
N SER A 278 -6.46 -13.17 12.05
CA SER A 278 -7.42 -13.47 10.98
C SER A 278 -6.71 -13.79 9.65
N SER A 279 -5.49 -13.27 9.47
CA SER A 279 -4.69 -13.43 8.25
C SER A 279 -3.64 -14.55 8.32
N TRP A 280 -3.50 -15.26 9.43
CA TRP A 280 -2.49 -16.32 9.61
C TRP A 280 -3.03 -17.69 9.20
#